data_AF-A0A2T3BZ08-F1
#
_entry.id   AF-A0A2T3BZ08-F1
#
_cell.length_a   1.000
_cell.length_b   1.000
_cell.length_c   1.000
_cell.angle_alpha   90.00
_cell.angle_beta   90.00
_cell.angle_gamma   90.00
#
_symmetry.space_group_name_H-M   'P 1'
#
loop_
_entity.id
_entity.type
_entity.pdbx_description
1 polymer ?
#
loop_
_entity_poly.entity_id
_entity_poly.type
_entity_poly.pdbx_seq_one_letter_code
_entity_poly.pdbx_strand_id
1 'polypeptide(L)'
;NGEDVYKDGSALTATITGVNGPGFEKLEVGNSSATSTVVDTTTVATVSLTGSVQDEGPSAQYIFTATLSHASQGVTTITTDQGLITIADGQTTGTLTVPAGNGEDAYKDGTELTATITGVNGPGFEKLEVKD
;
A
#
# COMPACT_ATOMS: atom_id res chain seq x y z
N ASN A 1 2.79 15.91 11.93
CA ASN A 1 3.42 14.68 11.44
C ASN A 1 3.19 13.68 12.54
N GLY A 2 2.16 12.87 12.35
CA GLY A 2 1.86 11.74 13.23
C GLY A 2 2.23 10.49 12.45
N GLU A 3 2.67 9.46 13.14
CA GLU A 3 3.10 8.23 12.48
C GLU A 3 1.93 7.56 11.75
N ASP A 4 2.12 7.25 10.47
CA ASP A 4 1.24 6.38 9.70
C ASP A 4 2.03 5.42 8.78
N VAL A 5 1.40 4.81 7.79
CA VAL A 5 2.05 3.82 6.88
C VAL A 5 2.49 4.41 5.54
N TYR A 6 2.34 5.72 5.40
CA TYR A 6 2.52 6.52 4.19
C TYR A 6 3.51 7.65 4.41
N LYS A 7 4.36 7.86 3.40
CA LYS A 7 5.47 8.81 3.50
C LYS A 7 5.02 10.25 3.79
N ASP A 8 5.38 10.81 4.95
CA ASP A 8 4.91 12.14 5.44
C ASP A 8 6.02 13.16 5.83
N GLY A 9 7.28 12.93 5.43
CA GLY A 9 8.42 13.79 5.79
C GLY A 9 8.23 15.28 5.45
N SER A 10 8.73 16.18 6.30
CA SER A 10 8.59 17.64 6.13
C SER A 10 9.87 18.41 6.41
N ALA A 11 9.99 19.61 5.82
CA ALA A 11 11.12 20.52 6.04
C ALA A 11 10.62 21.94 6.26
N LEU A 12 11.24 22.63 7.23
CA LEU A 12 11.02 24.04 7.50
C LEU A 12 12.35 24.79 7.33
N THR A 13 12.36 25.81 6.48
CA THR A 13 13.52 26.68 6.29
C THR A 13 13.24 28.06 6.87
N ALA A 14 14.11 28.51 7.77
CA ALA A 14 14.12 29.86 8.30
C ALA A 14 15.27 30.66 7.68
N THR A 15 14.98 31.88 7.24
CA THR A 15 15.96 32.82 6.68
C THR A 15 16.01 34.07 7.53
N ILE A 16 17.20 34.61 7.76
CA ILE A 16 17.36 35.90 8.43
C ILE A 16 16.83 37.01 7.50
N THR A 17 15.76 37.70 7.92
CA THR A 17 15.11 38.78 7.14
C THR A 17 15.52 40.19 7.57
N GLY A 18 16.20 40.32 8.69
CA GLY A 18 16.71 41.59 9.20
C GLY A 18 17.29 41.46 10.60
N VAL A 19 18.17 42.40 10.95
CA VAL A 19 18.78 42.51 12.28
C VAL A 19 18.56 43.94 12.78
N ASN A 20 18.08 44.09 14.01
CA ASN A 20 17.97 45.39 14.69
C ASN A 20 18.56 45.26 16.10
N GLY A 21 19.48 46.14 16.46
CA GLY A 21 20.08 46.20 17.79
C GLY A 21 20.96 47.45 17.95
N PRO A 22 20.97 48.10 19.13
CA PRO A 22 21.78 49.29 19.35
C PRO A 22 23.28 48.94 19.43
N GLY A 23 24.13 49.71 18.75
CA GLY A 23 25.56 49.80 19.08
C GLY A 23 26.52 48.84 18.38
N PHE A 24 26.28 48.45 17.12
CA PHE A 24 27.32 47.75 16.32
C PHE A 24 28.01 48.73 15.36
N GLU A 25 29.33 48.85 15.43
CA GLU A 25 30.11 49.65 14.47
C GLU A 25 30.18 49.00 13.07
N LYS A 26 30.03 47.67 12.98
CA LYS A 26 29.86 46.91 11.74
C LYS A 26 29.21 45.55 12.04
N LEU A 27 28.01 45.29 11.52
CA LEU A 27 27.34 43.99 11.61
C LEU A 27 27.22 43.39 10.21
N GLU A 28 27.96 42.31 9.95
CA GLU A 28 27.91 41.58 8.70
C GLU A 28 26.99 40.38 8.86
N VAL A 29 25.80 40.45 8.26
CA VAL A 29 24.83 39.36 8.29
C VAL A 29 25.21 38.37 7.19
N GLY A 30 25.75 37.22 7.59
CA GLY A 30 25.89 36.10 6.67
C GLY A 30 24.51 35.64 6.21
N ASN A 31 24.41 35.22 4.95
CA ASN A 31 23.22 34.63 4.31
C ASN A 31 22.92 33.22 4.85
N SER A 32 22.83 33.10 6.17
CA SER A 32 22.63 31.86 6.89
C SER A 32 21.13 31.56 6.97
N SER A 33 20.64 30.70 6.10
CA SER A 33 19.39 29.98 6.33
C SER A 33 19.64 28.82 7.27
N ALA A 34 18.67 28.50 8.12
CA ALA A 34 18.65 27.27 8.91
C ALA A 34 17.48 26.41 8.44
N THR A 35 17.75 25.15 8.11
CA THR A 35 16.70 24.19 7.74
C THR A 35 16.60 23.14 8.83
N SER A 36 15.38 22.88 9.28
CA SER A 36 15.05 21.75 10.15
C SER A 36 14.19 20.77 9.37
N THR A 37 14.48 19.47 9.49
CA THR A 37 13.77 18.41 8.79
C THR A 37 13.15 17.44 9.78
N VAL A 38 11.87 17.13 9.60
CA VAL A 38 11.23 15.99 10.23
C VAL A 38 11.40 14.82 9.27
N VAL A 39 12.25 13.88 9.66
CA VAL A 39 12.40 12.61 8.94
C VAL A 39 11.28 11.70 9.39
N ASP A 40 10.57 11.16 8.42
CA ASP A 40 9.51 10.21 8.63
C ASP A 40 10.04 8.84 9.10
N THR A 41 9.25 8.12 9.89
CA THR A 41 9.60 6.78 10.33
C THR A 41 9.15 5.74 9.30
N THR A 42 9.35 4.45 9.56
CA THR A 42 8.91 3.39 8.63
C THR A 42 7.96 2.47 9.36
N THR A 43 6.70 2.50 8.97
CA THR A 43 5.65 1.58 9.40
C THR A 43 5.35 0.57 8.29
N VAL A 44 5.31 -0.71 8.68
CA VAL A 44 5.08 -1.82 7.75
C VAL A 44 3.59 -2.07 7.55
N ALA A 45 3.13 -1.96 6.30
CA ALA A 45 1.83 -2.48 5.87
C ALA A 45 1.97 -3.92 5.33
N THR A 46 0.89 -4.68 5.38
CA THR A 46 0.86 -6.07 4.91
C THR A 46 -0.30 -6.31 3.95
N VAL A 47 -0.10 -7.21 2.99
CA VAL A 47 -1.18 -7.79 2.17
C VAL A 47 -1.26 -9.30 2.40
N SER A 48 -2.45 -9.85 2.54
CA SER A 48 -2.70 -11.30 2.54
C SER A 48 -3.63 -11.72 1.41
N LEU A 49 -3.59 -13.00 1.04
CA LEU A 49 -4.43 -13.59 0.00
C LEU A 49 -5.21 -14.77 0.56
N THR A 50 -6.52 -14.82 0.34
CA THR A 50 -7.37 -15.97 0.68
C THR A 50 -8.14 -16.46 -0.53
N GLY A 51 -8.35 -17.78 -0.62
CA GLY A 51 -9.25 -18.40 -1.58
C GLY A 51 -10.57 -18.77 -0.91
N SER A 52 -11.68 -18.67 -1.66
CA SER A 52 -12.99 -19.11 -1.19
C SER A 52 -13.17 -20.63 -1.30
N VAL A 53 -14.14 -21.19 -0.58
CA VAL A 53 -14.59 -22.59 -0.71
C VAL A 53 -16.02 -22.59 -1.23
N GLN A 54 -16.28 -23.33 -2.31
CA GLN A 54 -17.61 -23.40 -2.92
C GLN A 54 -17.88 -24.78 -3.47
N ASP A 55 -19.16 -25.13 -3.45
CA ASP A 55 -19.68 -26.36 -3.98
C ASP A 55 -19.52 -26.43 -5.50
N GLU A 56 -19.41 -27.66 -6.00
CA GLU A 56 -19.35 -27.93 -7.43
C GLU A 56 -20.63 -27.48 -8.14
N GLY A 57 -20.48 -27.14 -9.42
CA GLY A 57 -21.61 -26.80 -10.28
C GLY A 57 -21.18 -26.01 -11.51
N PRO A 58 -22.04 -25.94 -12.53
CA PRO A 58 -21.72 -25.27 -13.80
C PRO A 58 -21.45 -23.77 -13.68
N SER A 59 -21.76 -23.17 -12.52
CA SER A 59 -21.49 -21.78 -12.18
C SER A 59 -20.46 -21.61 -11.05
N ALA A 60 -19.73 -22.67 -10.68
CA ALA A 60 -18.72 -22.60 -9.64
C ALA A 60 -17.57 -21.65 -10.04
N GLN A 61 -17.12 -20.83 -9.09
CA GLN A 61 -16.07 -19.84 -9.28
C GLN A 61 -15.11 -19.86 -8.10
N TYR A 62 -13.81 -19.79 -8.36
CA TYR A 62 -12.81 -19.49 -7.35
C TYR A 62 -12.76 -17.98 -7.14
N ILE A 63 -12.94 -17.53 -5.91
CA ILE A 63 -12.80 -16.14 -5.54
C ILE A 63 -11.54 -16.00 -4.69
N PHE A 64 -10.55 -15.30 -5.22
CA PHE A 64 -9.36 -14.89 -4.48
C PHE A 64 -9.57 -13.48 -3.94
N THR A 65 -9.37 -13.29 -2.64
CA THR A 65 -9.52 -12.00 -1.97
C THR A 65 -8.17 -11.55 -1.43
N ALA A 66 -7.67 -10.42 -1.91
CA ALA A 66 -6.51 -9.76 -1.32
C ALA A 66 -6.98 -8.76 -0.25
N THR A 67 -6.30 -8.74 0.89
CA THR A 67 -6.62 -7.84 2.02
C THR A 67 -5.38 -7.08 2.48
N LEU A 68 -5.43 -5.75 2.42
CA LEU A 68 -4.43 -4.85 3.00
C LEU A 68 -4.73 -4.60 4.48
N SER A 69 -3.68 -4.44 5.30
CA SER A 69 -3.83 -4.05 6.71
C SER A 69 -4.26 -2.60 6.91
N HIS A 70 -4.14 -1.76 5.86
CA HIS A 70 -4.51 -0.35 5.86
C HIS A 70 -5.22 -0.01 4.55
N ALA A 71 -6.15 0.94 4.60
CA ALA A 71 -6.86 1.42 3.41
C ALA A 71 -5.87 2.02 2.42
N SER A 72 -5.97 1.65 1.14
CA SER A 72 -5.11 2.15 0.07
C SER A 72 -5.27 3.66 -0.14
N GLN A 73 -4.18 4.40 -0.36
CA GLN A 73 -4.19 5.82 -0.77
C GLN A 73 -4.01 5.95 -2.30
N GLY A 74 -5.00 5.48 -3.04
CA GLY A 74 -4.99 5.34 -4.49
C GLY A 74 -5.25 3.90 -4.92
N VAL A 75 -5.10 3.60 -6.21
CA VAL A 75 -5.32 2.24 -6.72
C VAL A 75 -4.09 1.37 -6.41
N THR A 76 -4.31 0.27 -5.70
CA THR A 76 -3.29 -0.77 -5.47
C THR A 76 -3.61 -1.99 -6.34
N THR A 77 -2.60 -2.49 -7.05
CA THR A 77 -2.70 -3.69 -7.91
C THR A 77 -1.86 -4.81 -7.30
N ILE A 78 -2.51 -5.94 -7.02
CA ILE A 78 -1.87 -7.19 -6.60
C ILE A 78 -1.78 -8.11 -7.82
N THR A 79 -0.57 -8.56 -8.13
CA THR A 79 -0.33 -9.55 -9.19
C THR A 79 -0.25 -10.92 -8.55
N THR A 80 -1.07 -11.85 -9.03
CA THR A 80 -1.01 -13.27 -8.69
C THR A 80 -0.68 -14.10 -9.93
N ASP A 81 -0.35 -15.37 -9.73
CA ASP A 81 -0.22 -16.36 -10.80
C ASP A 81 -1.57 -16.68 -11.50
N GLN A 82 -2.70 -16.33 -10.88
CA GLN A 82 -4.05 -16.54 -11.41
C GLN A 82 -4.64 -15.28 -12.08
N GLY A 83 -4.06 -14.09 -11.87
CA GLY A 83 -4.52 -12.84 -12.46
C GLY A 83 -4.19 -11.59 -11.65
N LEU A 84 -4.88 -10.49 -11.93
CA LEU A 84 -4.72 -9.22 -11.22
C LEU A 84 -5.89 -9.02 -10.26
N ILE A 85 -5.59 -8.57 -9.04
CA ILE A 85 -6.57 -8.07 -8.07
C ILE A 85 -6.35 -6.56 -7.91
N THR A 86 -7.40 -5.78 -8.11
CA THR A 86 -7.39 -4.33 -7.93
C THR A 86 -8.08 -3.96 -6.63
N ILE A 87 -7.38 -3.19 -5.78
CA ILE A 87 -7.92 -2.57 -4.57
C ILE A 87 -8.07 -1.08 -4.87
N ALA A 88 -9.31 -0.61 -4.83
CA ALA A 88 -9.62 0.79 -5.10
C ALA A 88 -9.11 1.72 -3.99
N ASP A 89 -9.04 3.02 -4.32
CA ASP A 89 -8.73 4.06 -3.35
C ASP A 89 -9.68 4.03 -2.15
N GLY A 90 -9.14 4.20 -0.95
CA GLY A 90 -9.86 4.12 0.33
C GLY A 90 -10.26 2.70 0.74
N GLN A 91 -10.05 1.68 -0.09
CA GLN A 91 -10.43 0.30 0.21
C GLN A 91 -9.26 -0.51 0.74
N THR A 92 -9.57 -1.55 1.50
CA THR A 92 -8.61 -2.54 2.00
C THR A 92 -8.67 -3.86 1.24
N THR A 93 -9.69 -4.08 0.41
CA THR A 93 -9.95 -5.38 -0.22
C THR A 93 -10.20 -5.26 -1.71
N GLY A 94 -9.83 -6.32 -2.42
CA GLY A 94 -10.11 -6.52 -3.84
C GLY A 94 -10.24 -8.01 -4.12
N THR A 95 -10.93 -8.35 -5.20
CA THR A 95 -11.17 -9.75 -5.57
C THR A 95 -10.79 -10.06 -7.01
N LEU A 96 -10.40 -11.32 -7.23
CA LEU A 96 -10.24 -11.95 -8.53
C LEU A 96 -11.16 -13.17 -8.58
N THR A 97 -11.95 -13.27 -9.65
CA THR A 97 -12.84 -14.41 -9.87
C THR A 97 -12.36 -15.22 -11.05
N VAL A 98 -12.13 -16.51 -10.83
CA VAL A 98 -11.70 -17.47 -11.86
C VAL A 98 -12.79 -18.54 -12.02
N PRO A 99 -13.34 -18.77 -13.22
CA PRO A 99 -14.30 -19.86 -13.45
C PRO A 99 -13.67 -21.21 -13.12
N ALA A 100 -14.37 -22.04 -12.34
CA ALA A 100 -13.83 -23.35 -11.97
C ALA A 100 -13.76 -24.34 -13.14
N GLY A 101 -14.56 -24.11 -14.20
CA GLY A 101 -14.56 -24.94 -15.41
C GLY A 101 -15.15 -26.35 -15.22
N ASN A 102 -15.55 -26.70 -14.00
CA ASN A 102 -16.15 -27.99 -13.68
C ASN A 102 -17.65 -27.97 -14.02
N GLY A 103 -18.09 -28.96 -14.79
CA GLY A 103 -19.52 -29.32 -14.83
C GLY A 103 -19.86 -30.23 -13.65
N GLU A 104 -21.14 -30.32 -13.28
CA GLU A 104 -21.60 -31.43 -12.42
C GLU A 104 -21.33 -32.75 -13.14
N ASP A 105 -20.49 -33.61 -12.56
CA ASP A 105 -20.36 -35.00 -12.96
C ASP A 105 -20.20 -35.86 -11.71
N ALA A 106 -20.92 -36.98 -11.65
CA ALA A 106 -20.87 -37.90 -10.52
C ALA A 106 -19.50 -38.59 -10.33
N TYR A 107 -18.58 -38.42 -11.29
CA TYR A 107 -17.26 -39.06 -11.30
C TYR A 107 -16.06 -38.10 -11.21
N LYS A 108 -16.25 -36.80 -11.46
CA LYS A 108 -15.20 -35.80 -11.26
C LYS A 108 -15.40 -35.17 -9.90
N ASP A 109 -14.38 -35.24 -9.06
CA ASP A 109 -14.34 -34.60 -7.76
C ASP A 109 -13.91 -33.13 -7.86
N GLY A 110 -14.13 -32.40 -6.77
CA GLY A 110 -13.85 -30.97 -6.67
C GLY A 110 -12.38 -30.68 -6.93
N THR A 111 -12.12 -29.70 -7.77
CA THR A 111 -10.75 -29.24 -8.04
C THR A 111 -10.33 -28.17 -7.04
N GLU A 112 -9.07 -28.21 -6.63
CA GLU A 112 -8.43 -27.16 -5.85
C GLU A 112 -7.68 -26.21 -6.80
N LEU A 113 -7.84 -24.91 -6.58
CA LEU A 113 -7.05 -23.88 -7.26
C LEU A 113 -6.39 -22.98 -6.21
N THR A 114 -5.06 -22.98 -6.21
CA THR A 114 -4.26 -22.11 -5.35
C THR A 114 -3.83 -20.86 -6.12
N ALA A 115 -3.68 -19.74 -5.41
CA ALA A 115 -3.08 -18.53 -5.95
C ALA A 115 -1.95 -18.06 -5.04
N THR A 116 -0.90 -17.51 -5.63
CA THR A 116 0.26 -16.94 -4.96
C THR A 116 0.46 -15.50 -5.41
N ILE A 117 0.72 -14.59 -4.48
CA ILE A 117 1.10 -13.21 -4.81
C ILE A 117 2.51 -13.22 -5.40
N THR A 118 2.66 -12.69 -6.60
CA THR A 118 3.95 -12.55 -7.30
C THR A 118 4.42 -11.09 -7.36
N GLY A 119 3.54 -10.14 -7.09
CA GLY A 119 3.90 -8.72 -7.03
C GLY A 119 2.81 -7.85 -6.41
N VAL A 120 3.22 -6.72 -5.86
CA VAL A 120 2.33 -5.73 -5.26
C VAL A 120 2.78 -4.35 -5.71
N ASN A 121 1.86 -3.57 -6.28
CA ASN A 121 2.14 -2.19 -6.70
C ASN A 121 1.02 -1.28 -6.20
N GLY A 122 1.35 -0.40 -5.27
CA GLY A 122 0.43 0.58 -4.71
C GLY A 122 1.17 1.89 -4.42
N PRO A 123 0.49 3.03 -4.53
CA PRO A 123 1.07 4.33 -4.22
C PRO A 123 1.29 4.49 -2.71
N GLY A 124 2.34 5.24 -2.36
CA GLY A 124 2.46 5.89 -1.04
C GLY A 124 3.00 5.04 0.11
N PHE A 125 2.88 3.71 0.08
CA PHE A 125 3.38 2.86 1.18
C PHE A 125 4.87 3.09 1.45
N GLU A 126 5.23 3.25 2.71
CA GLU A 126 6.63 3.26 3.15
C GLU A 126 7.28 1.88 2.95
N LYS A 127 6.56 0.83 3.37
CA LYS A 127 6.91 -0.57 3.17
C LYS A 127 5.64 -1.41 3.08
N LEU A 128 5.58 -2.32 2.10
CA LEU A 128 4.48 -3.26 1.94
C LEU A 128 5.03 -4.68 1.79
N GLU A 129 4.57 -5.59 2.65
CA GLU A 129 5.00 -6.99 2.68
C GLU A 129 3.83 -7.94 2.40
N VAL A 130 4.15 -9.10 1.82
CA VAL A 130 3.18 -10.19 1.70
C VAL A 130 3.19 -10.99 3.00
N LYS A 131 1.99 -11.22 3.55
CA LYS A 131 1.78 -12.06 4.72
C LYS A 131 1.17 -13.37 4.28
N ASP A 132 1.89 -14.46 4.55
CA ASP A 132 1.46 -15.85 4.34
C ASP A 132 0.26 -16.22 5.24
#